data_AF-A0A965K6Q8-F1
#
_entry.id   AF-A0A965K6Q8-F1
#
_cell.length_a   1.000
_cell.length_b   1.000
_cell.length_c   1.000
_cell.angle_alpha   90.00
_cell.angle_beta   90.00
_cell.angle_gamma   90.00
#
_symmetry.space_group_name_H-M   'P 1'
#
loop_
_entity.id
_entity.type
_entity.pdbx_description
1 polymer ?
#
loop_
_entity_poly.entity_id
_entity_poly.type
_entity_poly.pdbx_seq_one_letter_code
_entity_poly.pdbx_strand_id
1 'polypeptide(L)' 'VEGITSPCGRVLGKMGHSERRGAQVAKNIPGNKFQGLFEGGVDYFS' A
#
# COMPACT_ATOMS: atom_id res chain seq x y z
N VAL A 1 -5.45 13.76 3.00
CA VAL A 1 -4.86 13.17 1.78
C VAL A 1 -3.57 12.52 2.22
N GLU A 2 -3.49 11.18 2.23
CA GLU A 2 -2.37 10.42 2.86
C GLU A 2 -1.43 9.77 1.83
N GLY A 3 -1.60 10.10 0.55
CA GLY A 3 -0.76 9.64 -0.54
C GLY A 3 -1.01 10.44 -1.82
N ILE A 4 -0.02 10.40 -2.72
CA ILE A 4 0.00 11.08 -4.01
C ILE A 4 0.70 10.20 -5.03
N THR A 5 0.22 10.21 -6.27
CA THR A 5 0.88 9.56 -7.40
C THR A 5 1.54 10.58 -8.29
N SER A 6 2.64 10.18 -8.96
CA SER A 6 3.19 10.98 -10.04
C SER A 6 2.16 11.16 -11.17
N PRO A 7 2.28 12.20 -12.01
CA PRO A 7 1.33 12.42 -13.11
C PRO A 7 1.22 11.23 -14.09
N CYS A 8 2.28 10.44 -14.24
CA CYS A 8 2.31 9.24 -15.07
C CYS A 8 1.87 7.96 -14.33
N GLY A 9 1.48 8.06 -13.06
CA GLY A 9 0.97 6.95 -12.25
C GLY A 9 1.99 5.90 -11.82
N ARG A 10 3.27 6.05 -12.20
CA ARG A 10 4.31 5.03 -11.97
C ARG A 10 4.97 5.09 -10.60
N VAL A 11 4.80 6.19 -9.87
CA VAL A 11 5.37 6.38 -8.54
C VAL A 11 4.25 6.77 -7.59
N LEU A 12 4.12 6.02 -6.50
CA LEU A 12 3.19 6.29 -5.40
C LEU A 12 3.99 6.67 -4.16
N GLY A 13 3.79 7.88 -3.65
CA GLY A 13 4.22 8.29 -2.31
C GLY A 13 3.04 8.18 -1.34
N LYS A 14 3.23 7.58 -0.17
CA LYS A 14 2.18 7.47 0.86
C LYS A 14 2.76 7.54 2.27
N MET A 15 1.96 8.04 3.21
CA MET A 15 2.34 8.15 4.63
C MET A 15 2.19 6.82 5.38
N GLY A 16 1.20 6.00 5.01
CA GLY A 16 1.00 4.71 5.66
C GLY A 16 2.08 3.69 5.29
N HIS A 17 2.27 2.69 6.13
CA HIS A 17 3.24 1.62 5.91
C HIS A 17 2.56 0.31 5.46
N SER A 18 2.43 0.08 4.15
CA SER A 18 1.76 -1.12 3.60
C SER A 18 2.61 -2.38 3.69
N GLU A 19 3.92 -2.19 3.83
CA GLU A 19 4.90 -3.24 4.04
C GLU A 19 4.80 -3.86 5.44
N ARG A 20 4.28 -3.11 6.43
CA ARG A 20 4.06 -3.64 7.77
C ARG A 20 2.90 -4.63 7.76
N ARG A 21 3.23 -5.91 7.76
CA ARG A 21 2.29 -7.03 7.78
C ARG A 21 2.70 -8.06 8.82
N GLY A 22 1.72 -8.79 9.34
CA GLY A 22 1.95 -9.89 10.28
C GLY A 22 1.01 -9.88 11.47
N ALA A 23 1.21 -10.86 12.36
CA ALA A 23 0.48 -10.94 13.60
C ALA A 23 0.69 -9.67 14.42
N GLN A 24 -0.37 -9.20 15.08
CA GLN A 24 -0.32 -8.07 16.01
C GLN A 24 -0.09 -6.68 15.39
N VAL A 25 -0.08 -6.54 14.05
CA VAL A 25 0.00 -5.23 13.36
C VAL A 25 -1.40 -4.62 13.20
N ALA A 26 -1.51 -3.30 13.44
CA ALA A 26 -2.72 -2.50 13.23
C ALA A 26 -3.99 -3.08 13.88
N LYS A 27 -3.86 -3.68 15.07
CA LYS A 27 -4.95 -4.34 15.82
C LYS A 27 -6.12 -3.42 16.13
N ASN A 28 -5.82 -2.15 16.36
CA ASN A 28 -6.79 -1.12 16.73
C ASN A 28 -7.45 -0.45 15.50
N ILE A 29 -7.07 -0.83 14.29
CA ILE A 29 -7.63 -0.27 13.06
C ILE A 29 -8.71 -1.23 12.55
N PRO A 30 -10.00 -0.84 12.50
CA PRO A 30 -11.06 -1.71 12.00
C PRO A 30 -10.97 -1.91 10.48
N GLY A 31 -11.62 -2.96 9.99
CA GLY A 31 -11.73 -3.25 8.56
C GLY A 31 -10.55 -4.00 7.94
N ASN A 32 -10.63 -4.19 6.62
CA ASN A 32 -9.60 -4.85 5.84
C ASN A 32 -8.39 -3.93 5.66
N LYS A 33 -7.20 -4.46 5.98
CA LYS A 33 -5.93 -3.73 5.91
C LYS A 33 -5.10 -4.08 4.68
N PHE A 34 -5.56 -5.02 3.86
CA PHE A 34 -4.86 -5.44 2.67
C PHE A 34 -4.87 -4.32 1.62
N GLN A 35 -3.68 -3.95 1.17
CA GLN A 35 -3.46 -3.03 0.05
C GLN A 35 -2.59 -3.78 -0.96
N GLY A 36 -3.15 -4.09 -2.14
CA GLY A 36 -2.50 -4.87 -3.20
C GLY A 36 -1.36 -4.14 -3.95
N LEU A 37 -0.66 -3.22 -3.28
CA LEU A 37 0.35 -2.36 -3.91
C LEU A 37 1.56 -3.16 -4.42
N PHE A 38 1.97 -4.20 -3.70
CA PHE A 38 3.10 -5.04 -4.11
C PHE A 38 2.72 -5.99 -5.24
N GLU A 39 1.53 -6.59 -5.18
CA GLU A 39 1.00 -7.47 -6.23
C GLU A 39 0.83 -6.69 -7.54
N GLY A 40 0.12 -5.55 -7.51
CA GLY A 40 -0.02 -4.70 -8.69
C GLY A 40 1.31 -4.13 -9.21
N GLY A 41 2.30 -3.96 -8.32
CA GLY A 41 3.66 -3.59 -8.71
C GLY A 41 4.36 -4.71 -9.50
N VAL A 42 4.22 -5.96 -9.07
CA VAL A 42 4.76 -7.13 -9.78
C VAL A 42 4.03 -7.35 -11.10
N ASP A 43 2.70 -7.30 -11.10
CA ASP A 43 1.85 -7.48 -12.28
C ASP A 43 2.16 -6.47 -13.39
N TYR A 44 2.58 -5.26 -13.04
CA TYR A 44 2.95 -4.24 -14.04
C TYR A 44 4.22 -4.60 -14.84
N PHE A 45 5.15 -5.37 -14.25
CA PHE A 45 6.44 -5.71 -14.87
C PHE A 45 6.55 -7.15 -15.38
N SER A 46 5.53 -7.98 -15.13
CA SER A 46 5.47 -9.39 -15.53
C SER A 46 4.65 -9.54 -16.81
#